data_AF-A0A094D8W8-F1
#
_entry.id   AF-A0A094D8W8-F1
#
_cell.length_a   1.000
_cell.length_b   1.000
_cell.length_c   1.000
_cell.angle_alpha   90.00
_cell.angle_beta   90.00
_cell.angle_gamma   90.00
#
_symmetry.space_group_name_H-M   'P 1'
#
loop_
_entity.id
_entity.type
_entity.pdbx_description
1 polymer ?
#
loop_
_entity_poly.entity_id
_entity_poly.type
_entity_poly.pdbx_seq_one_letter_code
_entity_poly.pdbx_strand_id
1 'polypeptide(L)'
;MATMELHKLRHRRAHSGSSSVESDYGPQKTYPSTGTDLSATSPAEYSKISTLSDSEIPPGESTDPHYKTYSVHNLDMQNITLHANQDGPALYTVINSTFTAGAHSVVLHKGPRTTPPIGAANIATFKGTNQFGVRTGASTALEGMEGMVWEELRRTSSWTHGTYAFEWGWADGERRKYEWRRTSHPLKLDDQCDLDLVEMGREGMVLARYTRGSLIRWTVRARLEVRVVDEEGEEEWEKWQTVVLLTVMLLVEMSRRRARQRKKM
;
A
#
# COMPACT_ATOMS: atom_id res chain seq x y z
N MET A 1 -30.37 -28.95 58.33
CA MET A 1 -29.54 -30.03 57.77
C MET A 1 -28.25 -29.41 57.23
N ALA A 2 -27.11 -29.90 57.74
CA ALA A 2 -25.74 -29.90 57.22
C ALA A 2 -25.21 -28.60 56.53
N THR A 3 -24.43 -27.73 57.20
CA THR A 3 -22.99 -27.79 57.55
C THR A 3 -22.00 -27.50 56.41
N MET A 4 -21.24 -26.40 56.62
CA MET A 4 -19.77 -26.27 56.52
C MET A 4 -19.11 -26.32 55.14
N GLU A 5 -17.97 -25.69 54.84
CA GLU A 5 -17.04 -24.70 55.43
C GLU A 5 -16.00 -24.45 54.30
N LEU A 6 -15.63 -23.21 53.98
CA LEU A 6 -14.45 -22.48 54.47
C LEU A 6 -13.13 -22.72 53.68
N HIS A 7 -12.67 -21.62 53.09
CA HIS A 7 -11.27 -21.15 52.93
C HIS A 7 -10.23 -22.01 52.18
N LYS A 8 -9.51 -21.33 51.26
CA LYS A 8 -8.07 -21.02 51.44
C LYS A 8 -7.55 -20.01 50.42
N LEU A 9 -7.23 -18.82 50.93
CA LEU A 9 -6.24 -17.90 50.38
C LEU A 9 -4.85 -18.55 50.49
N ARG A 10 -4.01 -18.48 49.45
CA ARG A 10 -2.56 -18.69 49.58
C ARG A 10 -1.79 -17.72 48.69
N HIS A 11 -0.95 -16.92 49.34
CA HIS A 11 0.12 -16.09 48.80
C HIS A 11 1.35 -16.91 48.36
N ARG A 12 2.24 -16.19 47.64
CA ARG A 12 3.64 -16.46 47.22
C ARG A 12 3.74 -17.06 45.81
N ARG A 13 4.66 -16.63 44.93
CA ARG A 13 6.02 -16.12 45.15
C ARG A 13 6.49 -15.37 43.89
N ALA A 14 7.21 -14.27 44.08
CA ALA A 14 8.05 -13.66 43.04
C ALA A 14 9.26 -14.56 42.74
N HIS A 15 9.61 -14.67 41.46
CA HIS A 15 10.94 -15.11 41.03
C HIS A 15 11.50 -14.10 40.04
N SER A 16 12.41 -13.28 40.56
CA SER A 16 13.52 -12.68 39.84
C SER A 16 14.42 -13.78 39.28
N GLY A 17 14.80 -13.67 38.02
CA GLY A 17 15.82 -14.52 37.40
C GLY A 17 16.38 -13.83 36.16
N SER A 18 17.53 -13.17 36.32
CA SER A 18 18.37 -12.74 35.20
C SER A 18 18.87 -13.98 34.47
N SER A 19 18.75 -13.99 33.16
CA SER A 19 19.42 -14.97 32.30
C SER A 19 20.17 -14.22 31.22
N SER A 20 21.47 -14.08 31.44
CA SER A 20 22.49 -13.67 30.48
C SER A 20 22.67 -14.79 29.46
N VAL A 21 22.32 -14.52 28.19
CA VAL A 21 22.65 -15.41 27.08
C VAL A 21 24.03 -15.02 26.57
N GLU A 22 25.01 -15.83 26.94
CA GLU A 22 26.39 -15.85 26.46
C GLU A 22 26.43 -16.13 24.95
N SER A 23 27.31 -15.42 24.27
CA SER A 23 27.55 -15.50 22.83
C SER A 23 28.48 -16.67 22.49
N ASP A 24 27.93 -17.72 21.88
CA ASP A 24 28.72 -18.80 21.29
C ASP A 24 29.04 -18.50 19.82
N TYR A 25 30.18 -17.86 19.56
CA TYR A 25 30.92 -18.03 18.30
C TYR A 25 32.42 -18.06 18.60
N GLY A 26 32.97 -19.28 18.58
CA GLY A 26 34.42 -19.54 18.66
C GLY A 26 35.18 -19.17 17.37
N PRO A 27 36.52 -19.25 17.39
CA PRO A 27 37.39 -18.58 16.44
C PRO A 27 37.45 -19.25 15.06
N GLN A 28 37.42 -18.44 14.00
CA GLN A 28 37.66 -18.87 12.62
C GLN A 28 39.11 -19.34 12.43
N LYS A 29 39.28 -20.59 11.96
CA LYS A 29 40.55 -21.12 11.46
C LYS A 29 40.77 -20.72 10.00
N THR A 30 41.93 -20.16 9.72
CA THR A 30 42.48 -19.89 8.39
C THR A 30 43.22 -21.09 7.79
N TYR A 31 43.51 -20.98 6.48
CA TYR A 31 44.45 -21.74 5.61
C TYR A 31 43.89 -22.95 4.84
N PRO A 32 44.50 -23.34 3.69
CA PRO A 32 45.07 -22.55 2.59
C PRO A 32 44.57 -23.00 1.19
N SER A 33 44.85 -22.19 0.18
CA SER A 33 44.60 -22.43 -1.24
C SER A 33 45.41 -23.62 -1.78
N THR A 34 44.77 -24.54 -2.51
CA THR A 34 45.45 -25.45 -3.46
C THR A 34 44.59 -25.52 -4.73
N GLY A 35 45.18 -25.07 -5.84
CA GLY A 35 44.53 -25.00 -7.13
C GLY A 35 44.43 -26.36 -7.84
N THR A 36 43.38 -26.49 -8.63
CA THR A 36 43.31 -27.37 -9.78
C THR A 36 42.61 -26.62 -10.91
N ASP A 37 43.32 -26.50 -12.02
CA ASP A 37 42.89 -25.87 -13.27
C ASP A 37 41.58 -26.49 -13.78
N LEU A 38 40.58 -25.64 -14.01
CA LEU A 38 39.44 -25.94 -14.86
C LEU A 38 39.30 -24.81 -15.88
N SER A 39 39.33 -25.21 -17.15
CA SER A 39 39.30 -24.37 -18.34
C SER A 39 38.32 -23.19 -18.25
N ALA A 40 38.85 -22.00 -18.52
CA ALA A 40 38.09 -20.79 -18.72
C ALA A 40 37.19 -20.92 -19.97
N THR A 41 35.95 -21.35 -19.77
CA THR A 41 34.89 -21.15 -20.76
C THR A 41 34.42 -19.71 -20.62
N SER A 42 34.83 -18.86 -21.55
CA SER A 42 34.32 -17.48 -21.68
C SER A 42 32.79 -17.45 -21.62
N PRO A 43 32.17 -16.48 -20.91
CA PRO A 43 30.73 -16.30 -20.98
C PRO A 43 30.35 -15.86 -22.40
N ALA A 44 29.28 -16.47 -22.94
CA ALA A 44 28.74 -16.14 -24.24
C ALA A 44 28.40 -14.64 -24.33
N GLU A 45 28.93 -13.97 -25.35
CA GLU A 45 28.51 -12.62 -25.75
C GLU A 45 27.01 -12.65 -26.10
N TYR A 46 26.16 -12.26 -25.15
CA TYR A 46 24.80 -11.81 -25.45
C TYR A 46 24.84 -10.36 -25.95
N SER A 47 25.54 -10.17 -27.07
CA SER A 47 25.42 -8.98 -27.89
C SER A 47 24.15 -9.11 -28.72
N LYS A 48 23.05 -8.58 -28.17
CA LYS A 48 21.87 -8.01 -28.86
C LYS A 48 20.76 -7.81 -27.83
N ILE A 49 20.90 -6.75 -27.02
CA ILE A 49 19.72 -6.11 -26.45
C ILE A 49 19.05 -5.45 -27.65
N SER A 50 18.07 -6.15 -28.25
CA SER A 50 17.11 -5.50 -29.12
C SER A 50 16.60 -4.28 -28.37
N THR A 51 16.82 -3.10 -28.93
CA THR A 51 16.27 -1.83 -28.49
C THR A 51 14.75 -1.98 -28.49
N LEU A 52 14.21 -2.42 -27.35
CA LEU A 52 12.78 -2.45 -27.10
C LEU A 52 12.31 -0.99 -27.13
N SER A 53 11.41 -0.70 -28.06
CA SER A 53 10.84 0.63 -28.25
C SER A 53 10.23 1.11 -26.93
N ASP A 54 10.60 2.31 -26.47
CA ASP A 54 10.07 3.00 -25.28
C ASP A 54 8.56 3.30 -25.36
N SER A 55 7.88 2.85 -26.42
CA SER A 55 6.49 3.17 -26.75
C SER A 55 5.44 2.38 -25.96
N GLU A 56 5.83 1.39 -25.14
CA GLU A 56 4.89 0.59 -24.32
C GLU A 56 4.88 0.98 -22.83
N ILE A 57 5.67 1.99 -22.49
CA ILE A 57 5.64 2.66 -21.20
C ILE A 57 4.58 3.75 -21.32
N PRO A 58 3.55 3.80 -20.47
CA PRO A 58 2.66 4.94 -20.52
C PRO A 58 3.53 6.17 -20.17
N PRO A 59 3.45 7.29 -20.92
CA PRO A 59 4.39 8.41 -20.81
C PRO A 59 4.41 8.96 -19.40
N GLY A 60 5.57 9.06 -18.75
CA GLY A 60 5.70 9.32 -17.30
C GLY A 60 4.88 10.49 -16.74
N GLU A 61 4.52 11.44 -17.60
CA GLU A 61 3.66 12.57 -17.30
C GLU A 61 2.36 12.48 -18.14
N SER A 62 1.21 12.72 -17.51
CA SER A 62 -0.02 13.00 -18.26
C SER A 62 0.17 14.32 -19.02
N THR A 63 -0.27 14.36 -20.27
CA THR A 63 -0.30 15.61 -21.05
C THR A 63 -1.45 16.52 -20.62
N ASP A 64 -2.36 16.03 -19.78
CA ASP A 64 -3.47 16.80 -19.25
C ASP A 64 -3.02 17.58 -17.99
N PRO A 65 -2.95 18.92 -18.05
CA PRO A 65 -2.52 19.74 -16.91
C PRO A 65 -3.47 19.64 -15.71
N HIS A 66 -4.69 19.12 -15.90
CA HIS A 66 -5.64 18.92 -14.80
C HIS A 66 -5.30 17.68 -13.96
N TYR A 67 -4.27 16.90 -14.29
CA TYR A 67 -3.90 15.71 -13.52
C TYR A 67 -2.45 15.77 -13.05
N LYS A 68 -2.27 15.50 -11.76
CA LYS A 68 -0.97 15.13 -11.23
C LYS A 68 -0.76 13.63 -11.42
N THR A 69 0.37 13.28 -12.04
CA THR A 69 0.69 11.90 -12.38
C THR A 69 1.71 11.32 -11.41
N TYR A 70 1.54 10.04 -11.09
CA TYR A 70 2.43 9.25 -10.28
C TYR A 70 2.77 7.95 -11.00
N SER A 71 4.07 7.66 -11.08
CA SER A 71 4.56 6.32 -11.39
C SER A 71 4.55 5.48 -10.10
N VAL A 72 3.84 4.36 -10.11
CA VAL A 72 3.67 3.45 -8.98
C VAL A 72 4.66 2.29 -9.12
N HIS A 73 5.58 2.15 -8.18
CA HIS A 73 6.68 1.20 -8.23
C HIS A 73 6.55 0.17 -7.12
N ASN A 74 6.98 -1.08 -7.37
CA ASN A 74 7.17 -2.03 -6.28
C ASN A 74 8.49 -1.68 -5.57
N LEU A 75 8.44 -1.40 -4.27
CA LEU A 75 9.64 -1.23 -3.45
C LEU A 75 10.25 -2.60 -3.11
N ASP A 76 9.37 -3.54 -2.77
CA ASP A 76 9.70 -4.94 -2.56
C ASP A 76 8.47 -5.81 -2.90
N MET A 77 8.47 -7.08 -2.47
CA MET A 77 7.38 -8.02 -2.72
C MET A 77 6.01 -7.59 -2.16
N GLN A 78 5.97 -6.63 -1.24
CA GLN A 78 4.79 -6.12 -0.55
C GLN A 78 4.64 -4.59 -0.68
N ASN A 79 5.70 -3.83 -0.47
CA ASN A 79 5.63 -2.37 -0.36
C ASN A 79 5.68 -1.67 -1.71
N ILE A 80 5.16 -0.45 -1.76
CA ILE A 80 5.02 0.35 -2.97
C ILE A 80 5.62 1.74 -2.74
N THR A 81 6.21 2.34 -3.78
CA THR A 81 6.60 3.75 -3.79
C THR A 81 5.90 4.48 -4.93
N LEU A 82 5.62 5.77 -4.74
CA LEU A 82 5.04 6.63 -5.76
C LEU A 82 6.03 7.75 -6.09
N HIS A 83 6.26 7.97 -7.38
CA HIS A 83 7.23 8.91 -7.91
C HIS A 83 6.52 9.87 -8.87
N ALA A 84 6.90 11.15 -8.90
CA ALA A 84 6.37 12.07 -9.93
C ALA A 84 6.76 11.59 -11.32
N ASN A 85 8.04 11.26 -11.48
CA ASN A 85 8.64 10.77 -12.71
C ASN A 85 9.26 9.40 -12.45
N GLN A 86 9.37 8.55 -13.47
CA GLN A 86 9.80 7.15 -13.31
C GLN A 86 11.15 7.01 -12.61
N ASP A 87 12.09 7.93 -12.87
CA ASP A 87 13.44 7.89 -12.30
C ASP A 87 13.65 8.89 -11.14
N GLY A 88 12.59 9.56 -10.71
CA GLY A 88 12.65 10.56 -9.64
C GLY A 88 12.69 9.95 -8.23
N PRO A 89 12.92 10.75 -7.18
CA PRO A 89 12.80 10.28 -5.81
C PRO A 89 11.37 9.87 -5.47
N ALA A 90 11.21 8.93 -4.54
CA ALA A 90 9.91 8.53 -4.02
C ALA A 90 9.27 9.69 -3.25
N LEU A 91 8.12 10.16 -3.72
CA LEU A 91 7.31 11.17 -3.05
C LEU A 91 6.46 10.57 -1.93
N TYR A 92 6.06 9.30 -2.09
CA TYR A 92 5.32 8.57 -1.08
C TYR A 92 5.83 7.15 -0.96
N THR A 93 5.81 6.64 0.27
CA THR A 93 6.05 5.23 0.57
C THR A 93 4.80 4.61 1.16
N VAL A 94 4.43 3.46 0.62
CA VAL A 94 3.27 2.67 1.05
C VAL A 94 3.77 1.36 1.65
N ILE A 95 3.53 1.19 2.96
CA ILE A 95 3.84 -0.03 3.68
C ILE A 95 2.60 -0.89 3.75
N ASN A 96 2.68 -2.10 3.19
CA ASN A 96 1.60 -3.06 3.22
C ASN A 96 1.91 -4.13 4.27
N SER A 97 0.98 -4.40 5.17
CA SER A 97 1.07 -5.53 6.09
C SER A 97 0.15 -6.65 5.64
N THR A 98 0.56 -7.91 5.81
CA THR A 98 -0.30 -9.07 5.60
C THR A 98 -0.44 -9.84 6.91
N PHE A 99 -1.65 -9.87 7.47
CA PHE A 99 -2.03 -10.75 8.59
C PHE A 99 -1.26 -10.53 9.91
N THR A 100 -0.70 -9.34 10.14
CA THR A 100 -0.15 -9.00 11.46
C THR A 100 -1.28 -8.45 12.35
N ALA A 101 -1.53 -9.12 13.49
CA ALA A 101 -2.52 -8.66 14.45
C ALA A 101 -2.18 -7.24 14.94
N GLY A 102 -3.17 -6.33 14.92
CA GLY A 102 -3.00 -4.94 15.31
C GLY A 102 -2.30 -4.04 14.28
N ALA A 103 -1.80 -4.57 13.16
CA ALA A 103 -1.20 -3.76 12.12
C ALA A 103 -2.23 -3.26 11.10
N HIS A 104 -2.02 -2.04 10.62
CA HIS A 104 -2.78 -1.49 9.50
C HIS A 104 -2.41 -2.19 8.21
N SER A 105 -3.41 -2.41 7.35
CA SER A 105 -3.21 -3.14 6.09
C SER A 105 -2.38 -2.35 5.08
N VAL A 106 -2.57 -1.03 5.08
CA VAL A 106 -1.83 -0.06 4.27
C VAL A 106 -1.45 1.11 5.18
N VAL A 107 -0.21 1.57 5.10
CA VAL A 107 0.26 2.79 5.77
C VAL A 107 0.95 3.67 4.75
N LEU A 108 0.57 4.94 4.70
CA LEU A 108 1.08 5.91 3.73
C LEU A 108 1.98 6.94 4.43
N HIS A 109 3.13 7.19 3.84
CA HIS A 109 4.12 8.16 4.28
C HIS A 109 4.39 9.18 3.17
N LYS A 110 4.50 10.48 3.50
CA LYS A 110 5.07 11.50 2.60
C LYS A 110 6.60 11.36 2.70
N GLY A 111 7.24 10.93 1.62
CA GLY A 111 8.66 10.61 1.57
C GLY A 111 9.00 9.20 2.10
N PRO A 112 10.15 9.01 2.77
CA PRO A 112 10.63 7.69 3.20
C PRO A 112 9.80 7.11 4.35
N ARG A 113 9.82 5.78 4.53
CA ARG A 113 9.08 5.06 5.59
C ARG A 113 9.34 5.51 7.04
N THR A 114 10.41 6.28 7.26
CA THR A 114 10.80 6.81 8.57
C THR A 114 10.06 8.09 8.94
N THR A 115 9.38 8.75 7.99
CA THR A 115 8.53 9.90 8.31
C THR A 115 7.26 9.44 9.03
N PRO A 116 6.62 10.30 9.84
CA PRO A 116 5.33 9.96 10.44
C PRO A 116 4.28 9.62 9.36
N PRO A 117 3.41 8.61 9.60
CA PRO A 117 2.34 8.26 8.66
C PRO A 117 1.38 9.43 8.40
N ILE A 118 1.07 9.72 7.15
CA ILE A 118 0.03 10.71 6.79
C ILE A 118 -1.36 10.08 6.66
N GLY A 119 -1.41 8.74 6.64
CA GLY A 119 -2.66 8.01 6.71
C GLY A 119 -2.46 6.50 6.75
N ALA A 120 -3.54 5.79 7.00
CA ALA A 120 -3.55 4.34 7.10
C ALA A 120 -4.88 3.76 6.63
N ALA A 121 -4.91 2.47 6.27
CA ALA A 121 -6.14 1.80 5.87
C ALA A 121 -6.16 0.34 6.33
N ASN A 122 -7.37 -0.15 6.59
CA ASN A 122 -7.65 -1.47 7.14
C ASN A 122 -8.55 -2.25 6.18
N ILE A 123 -8.10 -3.44 5.79
CA ILE A 123 -8.94 -4.41 5.08
C ILE A 123 -9.69 -5.22 6.12
N ALA A 124 -11.02 -5.22 6.05
CA ALA A 124 -11.83 -6.04 6.92
C ALA A 124 -11.65 -7.53 6.58
N THR A 125 -11.30 -8.34 7.58
CA THR A 125 -11.07 -9.79 7.40
C THR A 125 -12.36 -10.62 7.48
N PHE A 126 -13.46 -10.04 7.98
CA PHE A 126 -14.75 -10.72 8.18
C PHE A 126 -15.94 -9.83 7.78
N LYS A 127 -16.94 -9.65 8.67
CA LYS A 127 -18.16 -8.85 8.45
C LYS A 127 -17.97 -7.34 8.65
N GLY A 128 -16.71 -6.87 8.70
CA GLY A 128 -16.40 -5.46 8.89
C GLY A 128 -16.43 -4.68 7.57
N THR A 129 -16.46 -3.37 7.69
CA THR A 129 -16.26 -2.45 6.56
C THR A 129 -14.76 -2.12 6.46
N ASN A 130 -14.24 -1.98 5.24
CA ASN A 130 -12.87 -1.48 5.11
C ASN A 130 -12.83 -0.02 5.56
N GLN A 131 -11.72 0.41 6.13
CA GLN A 131 -11.59 1.77 6.66
C GLN A 131 -10.31 2.41 6.14
N PHE A 132 -10.32 3.73 6.01
CA PHE A 132 -9.12 4.52 5.77
C PHE A 132 -9.13 5.72 6.69
N GLY A 133 -7.96 6.13 7.15
CA GLY A 133 -7.75 7.23 8.07
C GLY A 133 -6.75 8.22 7.48
N VAL A 134 -7.13 9.49 7.48
CA VAL A 134 -6.27 10.61 7.03
C VAL A 134 -5.91 11.47 8.22
N ARG A 135 -4.65 11.87 8.31
CA ARG A 135 -4.20 12.73 9.41
C ARG A 135 -4.81 14.12 9.26
N THR A 136 -5.38 14.61 10.35
CA THR A 136 -5.88 15.99 10.42
C THR A 136 -4.99 16.83 11.32
N GLY A 137 -4.66 18.04 10.85
CA GLY A 137 -3.81 19.00 11.57
C GLY A 137 -2.30 18.84 11.34
N ALA A 138 -1.56 19.92 11.62
CA ALA A 138 -0.12 20.03 11.42
C ALA A 138 0.72 19.37 12.54
N SER A 139 0.12 18.55 13.40
CA SER A 139 0.83 18.02 14.57
C SER A 139 1.97 17.09 14.13
N THR A 140 3.19 17.61 14.23
CA THR A 140 4.45 16.90 14.01
C THR A 140 4.79 15.95 15.16
N ALA A 141 3.98 15.92 16.22
CA ALA A 141 4.28 15.29 17.50
C ALA A 141 3.64 13.91 17.72
N LEU A 142 2.83 13.43 16.77
CA LEU A 142 2.12 12.16 16.92
C LEU A 142 2.88 11.03 16.21
N GLU A 143 3.65 10.27 16.99
CA GLU A 143 4.13 8.96 16.58
C GLU A 143 2.92 8.00 16.45
N GLY A 144 2.82 7.29 15.33
CA GLY A 144 1.72 6.33 15.12
C GLY A 144 0.48 6.92 14.44
N MET A 145 -0.72 6.51 14.87
CA MET A 145 -2.00 6.76 14.17
C MET A 145 -2.95 7.70 14.92
N GLU A 146 -2.45 8.37 15.95
CA GLU A 146 -3.21 9.40 16.66
C GLU A 146 -3.48 10.59 15.71
N GLY A 147 -4.66 11.22 15.86
CA GLY A 147 -5.08 12.35 15.01
C GLY A 147 -5.59 11.98 13.62
N MET A 148 -5.81 10.69 13.34
CA MET A 148 -6.44 10.22 12.11
C MET A 148 -7.96 10.34 12.18
N VAL A 149 -8.57 10.95 11.16
CA VAL A 149 -10.02 10.88 10.93
C VAL A 149 -10.29 9.66 10.07
N TRP A 150 -11.03 8.70 10.63
CA TRP A 150 -11.35 7.42 10.00
C TRP A 150 -12.68 7.46 9.28
N GLU A 151 -12.67 7.05 8.02
CA GLU A 151 -13.80 6.95 7.12
C GLU A 151 -13.93 5.52 6.59
N GLU A 152 -15.09 5.21 6.01
CA GLU A 152 -15.41 3.87 5.53
C GLU A 152 -15.29 3.75 4.00
N LEU A 153 -14.66 2.66 3.54
CA LEU A 153 -14.65 2.23 2.15
C LEU A 153 -15.50 0.97 1.98
N ARG A 154 -16.73 1.16 1.52
CA ARG A 154 -17.73 0.11 1.36
C ARG A 154 -17.69 -0.47 -0.04
N ARG A 155 -17.77 -1.79 -0.16
CA ARG A 155 -18.07 -2.42 -1.44
C ARG A 155 -19.56 -2.21 -1.74
N THR A 156 -19.89 -1.61 -2.88
CA THR A 156 -21.28 -1.31 -3.25
C THR A 156 -21.86 -2.29 -4.27
N SER A 157 -21.03 -3.03 -5.00
CA SER A 157 -21.49 -4.01 -5.98
C SER A 157 -21.49 -5.44 -5.44
N SER A 158 -22.67 -6.07 -5.41
CA SER A 158 -22.85 -7.46 -4.97
C SER A 158 -22.35 -8.49 -5.99
N TRP A 159 -22.39 -8.18 -7.29
CA TRP A 159 -22.15 -9.14 -8.38
C TRP A 159 -20.75 -9.02 -9.01
N THR A 160 -20.37 -7.82 -9.45
CA THR A 160 -19.02 -7.56 -9.95
C THR A 160 -18.15 -7.16 -8.77
N HIS A 161 -16.96 -7.72 -8.57
CA HIS A 161 -16.02 -7.25 -7.54
C HIS A 161 -15.38 -5.90 -7.91
N GLY A 162 -16.18 -4.97 -8.44
CA GLY A 162 -15.69 -3.85 -9.24
C GLY A 162 -16.01 -2.46 -8.72
N THR A 163 -16.82 -2.33 -7.66
CA THR A 163 -17.28 -1.03 -7.20
C THR A 163 -17.14 -0.85 -5.69
N TYR A 164 -16.45 0.22 -5.31
CA TYR A 164 -16.21 0.60 -3.92
C TYR A 164 -16.50 2.09 -3.73
N ALA A 165 -17.27 2.43 -2.71
CA ALA A 165 -17.67 3.80 -2.42
C ALA A 165 -17.25 4.24 -1.03
N PHE A 166 -16.99 5.53 -0.91
CA PHE A 166 -16.72 6.21 0.35
C PHE A 166 -17.34 7.60 0.31
N GLU A 167 -17.39 8.24 1.48
CA GLU A 167 -17.76 9.65 1.61
C GLU A 167 -16.55 10.42 2.13
N TRP A 168 -16.44 11.68 1.70
CA TRP A 168 -15.41 12.59 2.18
C TRP A 168 -16.02 13.96 2.45
N GLY A 169 -15.67 14.54 3.60
CA GLY A 169 -16.06 15.89 3.98
C GLY A 169 -15.04 16.90 3.48
N TRP A 170 -15.51 17.93 2.80
CA TRP A 170 -14.70 19.06 2.35
C TRP A 170 -14.74 20.22 3.35
N ALA A 171 -13.85 21.19 3.16
CA ALA A 171 -13.74 22.36 4.01
C ALA A 171 -15.00 23.27 3.98
N ASP A 172 -15.80 23.19 2.91
CA ASP A 172 -17.11 23.84 2.78
C ASP A 172 -18.20 23.21 3.70
N GLY A 173 -17.89 22.09 4.36
CA GLY A 173 -18.80 21.35 5.21
C GLY A 173 -19.68 20.35 4.46
N GLU A 174 -19.58 20.26 3.14
CA GLU A 174 -20.30 19.29 2.34
C GLU A 174 -19.63 17.91 2.41
N ARG A 175 -20.45 16.87 2.59
CA ARG A 175 -20.01 15.48 2.45
C ARG A 175 -20.40 14.97 1.08
N ARG A 176 -19.38 14.70 0.26
CA ARG A 176 -19.54 14.23 -1.12
C ARG A 176 -19.26 12.73 -1.17
N LYS A 177 -19.94 12.02 -2.06
CA LYS A 177 -19.84 10.57 -2.21
C LYS A 177 -19.04 10.22 -3.45
N TYR A 178 -18.10 9.30 -3.29
CA TYR A 178 -17.16 8.89 -4.33
C TYR A 178 -17.23 7.40 -4.60
N GLU A 179 -16.91 7.02 -5.82
CA GLU A 179 -16.95 5.64 -6.26
C GLU A 179 -15.75 5.28 -7.14
N TRP A 180 -14.98 4.30 -6.68
CA TRP A 180 -14.01 3.59 -7.50
C TRP A 180 -14.72 2.53 -8.34
N ARG A 181 -14.56 2.62 -9.66
CA ARG A 181 -15.14 1.73 -10.67
C ARG A 181 -14.05 1.02 -11.43
N ARG A 182 -14.16 -0.31 -11.53
CA ARG A 182 -13.33 -1.11 -12.42
C ARG A 182 -13.65 -0.80 -13.88
N THR A 183 -12.64 -0.41 -14.65
CA THR A 183 -12.78 -0.08 -16.08
C THR A 183 -12.23 -1.17 -17.00
N SER A 184 -11.39 -2.08 -16.50
CA SER A 184 -10.85 -3.19 -17.30
C SER A 184 -11.64 -4.51 -17.17
N HIS A 185 -11.80 -5.20 -18.30
CA HIS A 185 -12.63 -6.40 -18.42
C HIS A 185 -12.17 -7.55 -17.48
N PRO A 186 -13.09 -8.30 -16.83
CA PRO A 186 -12.77 -9.39 -15.91
C PRO A 186 -12.11 -10.62 -16.56
N LEU A 187 -12.16 -10.74 -17.89
CA LEU A 187 -11.76 -11.96 -18.62
C LEU A 187 -10.24 -12.20 -18.64
N LYS A 188 -9.43 -11.19 -18.31
CA LYS A 188 -8.02 -11.41 -18.01
C LYS A 188 -7.96 -11.89 -16.56
N LEU A 189 -7.43 -13.09 -16.32
CA LEU A 189 -7.12 -13.70 -15.01
C LEU A 189 -6.12 -12.88 -14.16
N ASP A 190 -6.02 -11.58 -14.44
CA ASP A 190 -5.10 -10.66 -13.81
C ASP A 190 -5.65 -10.25 -12.45
N ASP A 191 -4.76 -10.27 -11.47
CA ASP A 191 -5.02 -9.89 -10.08
C ASP A 191 -5.15 -8.37 -9.91
N GLN A 192 -4.93 -7.61 -10.98
CA GLN A 192 -4.98 -6.15 -10.99
C GLN A 192 -5.93 -5.64 -12.06
N CYS A 193 -6.72 -4.64 -11.71
CA CYS A 193 -7.65 -4.00 -12.61
C CYS A 193 -7.42 -2.50 -12.68
N ASP A 194 -7.79 -1.93 -13.82
CA ASP A 194 -7.80 -0.49 -14.00
C ASP A 194 -9.02 0.07 -13.28
N LEU A 195 -8.84 1.21 -12.62
CA LEU A 195 -9.85 1.83 -11.76
C LEU A 195 -9.99 3.31 -12.10
N ASP A 196 -11.22 3.78 -12.20
CA ASP A 196 -11.54 5.21 -12.26
C ASP A 196 -12.28 5.60 -10.98
N LEU A 197 -11.91 6.74 -10.40
CA LEU A 197 -12.63 7.38 -9.31
C LEU A 197 -13.55 8.45 -9.87
N VAL A 198 -14.81 8.41 -9.47
CA VAL A 198 -15.81 9.42 -9.84
C VAL A 198 -16.56 9.91 -8.62
N GLU A 199 -17.14 11.11 -8.72
CA GLU A 199 -18.10 11.63 -7.76
C GLU A 199 -19.51 11.19 -8.15
N MET A 200 -20.27 10.68 -7.19
CA MET A 200 -21.65 10.26 -7.40
C MET A 200 -22.55 11.49 -7.50
N GLY A 201 -23.36 11.58 -8.57
CA GLY A 201 -24.22 12.73 -8.85
C GLY A 201 -23.57 13.81 -9.70
N ARG A 202 -22.24 13.76 -9.90
CA ARG A 202 -21.50 14.60 -10.85
C ARG A 202 -20.93 13.75 -11.97
N GLU A 203 -21.81 13.33 -12.86
CA GLU A 203 -21.47 12.41 -13.95
C GLU A 203 -20.52 13.06 -14.98
N GLY A 204 -19.67 12.25 -15.61
CA GLY A 204 -18.77 12.67 -16.69
C GLY A 204 -17.39 13.16 -16.26
N MET A 205 -17.11 13.29 -14.97
CA MET A 205 -15.79 13.69 -14.46
C MET A 205 -15.07 12.53 -13.75
N VAL A 206 -13.90 12.16 -14.27
CA VAL A 206 -12.96 11.27 -13.57
C VAL A 206 -12.05 12.12 -12.68
N LEU A 207 -11.97 11.75 -11.40
CA LEU A 207 -11.18 12.44 -10.39
C LEU A 207 -9.83 11.76 -10.14
N ALA A 208 -9.74 10.47 -10.43
CA ALA A 208 -8.48 9.76 -10.40
C ALA A 208 -8.55 8.52 -11.29
N ARG A 209 -7.40 8.11 -11.82
CA ARG A 209 -7.25 6.91 -12.65
C ARG A 209 -6.06 6.10 -12.21
N TYR A 210 -6.29 4.83 -11.91
CA TYR A 210 -5.23 3.85 -11.72
C TYR A 210 -5.19 2.94 -12.94
N THR A 211 -4.09 3.01 -13.68
CA THR A 211 -3.86 2.21 -14.88
C THR A 211 -2.68 1.30 -14.64
N ARG A 212 -2.89 -0.01 -14.73
CA ARG A 212 -1.82 -0.99 -14.57
C ARG A 212 -0.78 -0.84 -15.68
N GLY A 213 0.49 -1.05 -15.33
CA GLY A 213 1.59 -1.12 -16.29
C GLY A 213 1.54 -2.41 -17.11
N SER A 214 2.23 -2.42 -18.25
CA SER A 214 2.49 -3.67 -18.99
C SER A 214 3.48 -4.54 -18.20
N LEU A 215 3.39 -5.86 -18.33
CA LEU A 215 4.21 -6.85 -17.58
C LEU A 215 5.73 -6.79 -17.84
N ILE A 216 6.21 -5.83 -18.64
CA ILE A 216 7.57 -5.84 -19.23
C ILE A 216 8.62 -5.26 -18.26
N ARG A 217 8.23 -4.44 -17.27
CA ARG A 217 9.11 -3.99 -16.18
C ARG A 217 8.49 -4.35 -14.84
N TRP A 218 9.11 -5.27 -14.10
CA TRP A 218 8.62 -5.68 -12.77
C TRP A 218 8.70 -4.55 -11.73
N THR A 219 9.55 -3.54 -11.95
CA THR A 219 9.74 -2.38 -11.08
C THR A 219 8.59 -1.39 -11.15
N VAL A 220 8.13 -1.05 -12.36
CA VAL A 220 7.02 -0.12 -12.58
C VAL A 220 5.71 -0.90 -12.66
N ARG A 221 4.85 -0.70 -11.67
CA ARG A 221 3.60 -1.46 -11.50
C ARG A 221 2.43 -0.82 -12.23
N ALA A 222 2.30 0.49 -12.13
CA ALA A 222 1.11 1.21 -12.59
C ALA A 222 1.40 2.71 -12.75
N ARG A 223 0.44 3.39 -13.35
CA ARG A 223 0.27 4.85 -13.29
C ARG A 223 -0.91 5.16 -12.40
N LEU A 224 -0.78 6.20 -11.61
CA LEU A 224 -1.89 6.84 -10.92
C LEU A 224 -1.98 8.31 -11.33
N GLU A 225 -3.11 8.73 -11.85
CA GLU A 225 -3.42 10.11 -12.17
C GLU A 225 -4.44 10.61 -11.15
N VAL A 226 -4.19 11.77 -10.54
CA VAL A 226 -5.11 12.41 -9.58
C VAL A 226 -5.43 13.79 -10.10
N ARG A 227 -6.71 14.08 -10.28
CA ARG A 227 -7.17 15.37 -10.77
C ARG A 227 -6.82 16.46 -9.75
N VAL A 228 -6.29 17.57 -10.26
CA VAL A 228 -6.08 18.79 -9.51
C VAL A 228 -7.43 19.49 -9.35
N VAL A 229 -7.77 19.84 -8.11
CA VAL A 229 -9.03 20.51 -7.74
C VAL A 229 -8.65 21.84 -7.10
N ASP A 230 -8.30 22.80 -7.96
CA ASP A 230 -7.72 24.10 -7.53
C ASP A 230 -8.71 24.97 -6.75
N GLU A 231 -10.02 24.76 -6.92
CA GLU A 231 -11.09 25.56 -6.32
C GLU A 231 -11.12 25.49 -4.78
N GLU A 232 -10.54 24.45 -4.18
CA GLU A 232 -10.64 24.13 -2.74
C GLU A 232 -9.38 24.54 -1.95
N GLY A 233 -8.33 24.99 -2.63
CA GLY A 233 -7.04 25.37 -2.03
C GLY A 233 -6.04 24.21 -1.85
N GLU A 234 -4.76 24.56 -1.72
CA GLU A 234 -3.64 23.60 -1.73
C GLU A 234 -3.70 22.59 -0.57
N GLU A 235 -3.98 23.05 0.65
CA GLU A 235 -4.04 22.17 1.83
C GLU A 235 -5.15 21.12 1.71
N GLU A 236 -6.33 21.54 1.25
CA GLU A 236 -7.47 20.64 1.11
C GLU A 236 -7.26 19.66 -0.04
N TRP A 237 -6.63 20.13 -1.12
CA TRP A 237 -6.21 19.25 -2.20
C TRP A 237 -5.15 18.23 -1.75
N GLU A 238 -4.21 18.57 -0.87
CA GLU A 238 -3.26 17.59 -0.31
C GLU A 238 -3.96 16.50 0.52
N LYS A 239 -5.00 16.87 1.29
CA LYS A 239 -5.83 15.90 2.04
C LYS A 239 -6.61 15.00 1.08
N TRP A 240 -7.27 15.59 0.09
CA TRP A 240 -7.99 14.86 -0.94
C TRP A 240 -7.07 13.88 -1.67
N GLN A 241 -5.89 14.34 -2.07
CA GLN A 241 -4.86 13.50 -2.65
C GLN A 241 -4.52 12.32 -1.74
N THR A 242 -4.34 12.55 -0.44
CA THR A 242 -4.08 11.49 0.55
C THR A 242 -5.21 10.46 0.60
N VAL A 243 -6.48 10.90 0.56
CA VAL A 243 -7.67 10.02 0.47
C VAL A 243 -7.62 9.15 -0.78
N VAL A 244 -7.35 9.75 -1.95
CA VAL A 244 -7.26 9.04 -3.22
C VAL A 244 -6.15 7.98 -3.17
N LEU A 245 -4.96 8.36 -2.69
CA LEU A 245 -3.82 7.45 -2.56
C LEU A 245 -4.13 6.27 -1.63
N LEU A 246 -4.70 6.52 -0.45
CA LEU A 246 -5.03 5.46 0.51
C LEU A 246 -6.07 4.50 -0.03
N THR A 247 -7.17 5.04 -0.57
CA THR A 247 -8.29 4.21 -1.02
C THR A 247 -7.88 3.34 -2.20
N VAL A 248 -7.13 3.87 -3.17
CA VAL A 248 -6.66 3.05 -4.30
C VAL A 248 -5.62 2.01 -3.87
N MET A 249 -4.68 2.36 -2.98
CA MET A 249 -3.67 1.41 -2.49
C MET A 249 -4.31 0.30 -1.64
N LEU A 250 -5.36 0.62 -0.88
CA LEU A 250 -6.18 -0.36 -0.17
C LEU A 250 -6.82 -1.36 -1.13
N LEU A 251 -7.43 -0.88 -2.22
CA LEU A 251 -8.03 -1.75 -3.24
C LEU A 251 -6.99 -2.63 -3.96
N VAL A 252 -5.81 -2.08 -4.25
CA VAL A 252 -4.68 -2.82 -4.82
C VAL A 252 -4.23 -3.94 -3.88
N GLU A 253 -4.05 -3.65 -2.59
CA GLU A 253 -3.65 -4.66 -1.60
C GLU A 253 -4.75 -5.71 -1.37
N MET A 254 -6.03 -5.33 -1.36
CA MET A 254 -7.15 -6.29 -1.34
C MET A 254 -7.06 -7.26 -2.51
N SER A 255 -6.76 -6.75 -3.71
CA SER A 255 -6.63 -7.60 -4.89
C SER A 255 -5.43 -8.54 -4.81
N ARG A 256 -4.29 -8.06 -4.30
CA ARG A 256 -3.10 -8.90 -4.04
C ARG A 256 -3.36 -9.96 -2.98
N ARG A 257 -4.15 -9.69 -1.94
CA ARG A 257 -4.54 -10.70 -0.95
C ARG A 257 -5.36 -11.82 -1.58
N ARG A 258 -6.34 -11.47 -2.42
CA ARG A 258 -7.14 -12.45 -3.19
C ARG A 258 -6.26 -13.29 -4.12
N ALA A 259 -5.32 -12.66 -4.82
CA ALA A 259 -4.32 -13.33 -5.65
C ALA A 259 -3.54 -14.40 -4.89
N ARG A 260 -2.97 -14.00 -3.74
CA ARG A 260 -2.17 -14.90 -2.89
C ARG A 260 -2.99 -16.04 -2.33
N GLN A 261 -4.27 -15.81 -2.02
CA GLN A 261 -5.18 -16.88 -1.58
C GLN A 261 -5.47 -17.87 -2.71
N ARG A 262 -5.69 -17.40 -3.95
CA ARG A 262 -5.91 -18.27 -5.12
C ARG A 262 -4.70 -19.14 -5.46
N LYS A 263 -3.47 -18.61 -5.30
CA LYS A 263 -2.23 -19.39 -5.54
C LYS A 263 -1.94 -20.47 -4.49
N LYS A 264 -2.59 -20.41 -3.33
CA LYS A 264 -2.42 -21.39 -2.25
C LYS A 264 -3.43 -22.55 -2.32
N MET A 265 -4.47 -22.41 -3.15
CA MET A 265 -5.44 -23.46 -3.47
C MET A 265 -4.93 -24.28 -4.65
#